data_AF-A0A418D3E7-F1
#
_entry.id   AF-A0A418D3E7-F1
#
_cell.length_a   1.000
_cell.length_b   1.000
_cell.length_c   1.000
_cell.angle_alpha   90.00
_cell.angle_beta   90.00
_cell.angle_gamma   90.00
#
_symmetry.space_group_name_H-M   'P 1'
#
loop_
_entity.id
_entity.type
_entity.pdbx_description
1 polymer ?
#
loop_
_entity_poly.entity_id
_entity_poly.type
_entity_poly.pdbx_seq_one_letter_code
_entity_poly.pdbx_strand_id
1 'polypeptide(L)'
;MSRSNDVWHSATLVADPSARNLGKEWLTQQMYHNMHEPLALLPAMKNEDEFVQFEFQASDERDDLFTCMDRIQFTWPGTVQMFRRLVETNMKAVNFPNYVVEEMTSNTRLFHTITPKGAFVNLLQGHFVEADRFIMVMRQVEHDETYLCHPLQKQQHDMSWTEVRQVSPTHILLRSVGRVSHIFRPATGFLSVDEFAALRSVDVTGIQDDQKDEYVRREMTRRWYAGFLPSRKRFMDLMHQSAIS
;
A
#
# COMPACT_ATOMS: atom_id res chain seq x y z
N MET A 1 -17.56 -26.27 -7.86
CA MET A 1 -16.54 -25.62 -7.01
C MET A 1 -16.32 -24.24 -7.58
N SER A 2 -16.89 -23.22 -6.94
CA SER A 2 -16.58 -21.83 -7.27
C SER A 2 -15.11 -21.61 -6.93
N ARG A 3 -14.28 -21.24 -7.91
CA ARG A 3 -12.97 -20.67 -7.57
C ARG A 3 -13.31 -19.36 -6.88
N SER A 4 -13.06 -19.30 -5.57
CA SER A 4 -12.99 -18.06 -4.83
C SER A 4 -12.06 -17.13 -5.62
N ASN A 5 -12.60 -16.00 -6.09
CA ASN A 5 -11.80 -14.96 -6.71
C ASN A 5 -11.09 -14.24 -5.57
N ASP A 6 -10.12 -14.91 -4.97
CA ASP A 6 -9.29 -14.32 -3.94
C ASP A 6 -8.50 -13.20 -4.60
N VAL A 7 -8.92 -11.96 -4.34
CA VAL A 7 -8.28 -10.73 -4.82
C VAL A 7 -6.82 -10.69 -4.34
N TRP A 8 -6.50 -11.45 -3.29
CA TRP A 8 -5.21 -11.51 -2.64
C TRP A 8 -4.49 -12.81 -2.99
N HIS A 9 -3.56 -12.74 -3.94
CA HIS A 9 -2.65 -13.85 -4.17
C HIS A 9 -1.53 -13.82 -3.13
N SER A 10 -1.48 -14.81 -2.24
CA SER A 10 -0.42 -14.95 -1.23
C SER A 10 0.99 -14.87 -1.85
N ALA A 11 1.84 -14.00 -1.30
CA ALA A 11 3.27 -13.93 -1.60
C ALA A 11 4.06 -14.77 -0.60
N THR A 12 5.03 -15.51 -1.14
CA THR A 12 5.97 -16.29 -0.34
C THR A 12 7.41 -15.95 -0.72
N LEU A 13 8.26 -15.76 0.28
CA LEU A 13 9.71 -15.67 0.13
C LEU A 13 10.38 -16.77 0.95
N VAL A 14 11.30 -17.50 0.32
CA VAL A 14 12.16 -18.49 0.98
C VAL A 14 13.38 -17.82 1.60
N ALA A 15 14.06 -18.53 2.50
CA ALA A 15 15.24 -18.01 3.20
C ALA A 15 16.54 -18.09 2.39
N ASP A 16 16.62 -18.96 1.38
CA ASP A 16 17.80 -19.05 0.50
C ASP A 16 18.03 -17.72 -0.23
N PRO A 17 19.23 -17.08 -0.12
CA PRO A 17 19.45 -15.75 -0.66
C PRO A 17 19.21 -15.60 -2.18
N SER A 18 19.55 -16.62 -2.96
CA SER A 18 19.42 -16.55 -4.43
C SER A 18 17.96 -16.70 -4.83
N ALA A 19 17.27 -17.70 -4.27
CA ALA A 19 15.85 -17.90 -4.50
C ALA A 19 14.99 -16.75 -3.94
N ARG A 20 15.39 -16.15 -2.81
CA ARG A 20 14.76 -14.96 -2.23
C ARG A 20 14.83 -13.75 -3.16
N ASN A 21 16.01 -13.49 -3.74
CA ASN A 21 16.18 -12.39 -4.70
C ASN A 21 15.32 -12.61 -5.95
N LEU A 22 15.31 -13.83 -6.49
CA LEU A 22 14.46 -14.20 -7.63
C LEU A 22 12.97 -14.09 -7.27
N GLY A 23 12.57 -14.49 -6.07
CA GLY A 23 11.20 -14.36 -5.57
C GLY A 23 10.76 -12.90 -5.48
N LYS A 24 11.58 -12.02 -4.92
CA LYS A 24 11.30 -10.56 -4.88
C LYS A 24 11.12 -9.98 -6.29
N GLU A 25 12.00 -10.35 -7.21
CA GLU A 25 11.91 -9.92 -8.61
C GLU A 25 10.62 -10.44 -9.27
N TRP A 26 10.34 -11.74 -9.16
CA TRP A 26 9.16 -12.36 -9.76
C TRP A 26 7.85 -11.77 -9.23
N LEU A 27 7.74 -11.58 -7.92
CA LEU A 27 6.55 -11.02 -7.28
C LEU A 27 6.28 -9.57 -7.74
N THR A 28 7.34 -8.77 -7.92
CA THR A 28 7.19 -7.37 -8.40
C THR A 28 6.95 -7.31 -9.90
N GLN A 29 7.57 -8.18 -10.70
CA GLN A 29 7.28 -8.32 -12.14
C GLN A 29 5.83 -8.73 -12.38
N GLN A 30 5.29 -9.68 -11.58
CA GLN A 30 3.89 -10.08 -11.66
C GLN A 30 2.96 -8.88 -11.47
N MET A 31 3.21 -8.05 -10.45
CA MET A 31 2.41 -6.84 -10.22
C MET A 31 2.53 -5.83 -11.36
N TYR A 32 3.73 -5.63 -11.90
CA TYR A 32 3.98 -4.73 -13.00
C TYR A 32 3.27 -5.16 -14.28
N HIS A 33 3.37 -6.45 -14.66
CA HIS A 33 2.69 -6.95 -15.86
C HIS A 33 1.16 -6.93 -15.74
N ASN A 34 0.63 -7.04 -14.53
CA ASN A 34 -0.81 -6.96 -14.27
C ASN A 34 -1.31 -5.54 -13.96
N MET A 35 -0.45 -4.51 -14.00
CA MET A 35 -0.80 -3.16 -13.55
C MET A 35 -1.97 -2.52 -14.31
N HIS A 36 -2.25 -2.99 -15.53
CA HIS A 36 -3.32 -2.44 -16.36
C HIS A 36 -4.70 -2.64 -15.72
N GLU A 37 -4.93 -3.76 -15.04
CA GLU A 37 -6.20 -4.05 -14.37
C GLU A 37 -6.50 -3.08 -13.22
N PRO A 38 -5.64 -2.90 -12.20
CA PRO A 38 -5.89 -1.94 -11.13
C PRO A 38 -5.89 -0.50 -11.64
N LEU A 39 -4.99 -0.12 -12.55
CA LEU A 39 -4.95 1.25 -13.08
C LEU A 39 -6.20 1.60 -13.94
N ALA A 40 -6.90 0.61 -14.49
CA ALA A 40 -8.18 0.83 -15.18
C ALA A 40 -9.33 1.23 -14.23
N LEU A 41 -9.16 1.06 -12.91
CA LEU A 41 -10.14 1.49 -11.90
C LEU A 41 -10.08 2.98 -11.60
N LEU A 42 -9.05 3.67 -12.09
CA LEU A 42 -8.94 5.12 -12.00
C LEU A 42 -10.03 5.75 -12.90
N PRO A 43 -10.77 6.76 -12.40
CA PRO A 43 -11.74 7.49 -13.22
C PRO A 43 -11.14 8.02 -14.52
N ALA A 44 -11.94 8.05 -15.58
CA ALA A 44 -11.59 8.69 -16.85
C ALA A 44 -11.61 10.22 -16.69
N MET A 45 -10.50 10.77 -16.19
CA MET A 45 -10.30 12.19 -15.91
C MET A 45 -9.20 12.76 -16.83
N LYS A 46 -9.20 14.07 -17.08
CA LYS A 46 -8.07 14.68 -17.78
C LYS A 46 -6.85 14.71 -16.86
N ASN A 47 -5.66 14.81 -17.43
CA ASN A 47 -4.41 14.87 -16.66
C ASN A 47 -4.35 16.09 -15.71
N GLU A 48 -5.08 17.17 -16.04
CA GLU A 48 -5.13 18.40 -15.25
C GLU A 48 -6.08 18.29 -14.04
N ASP A 49 -6.98 17.31 -14.05
CA ASP A 49 -7.94 17.12 -12.97
C ASP A 49 -7.27 16.35 -11.83
N GLU A 50 -7.32 16.92 -10.62
CA GLU A 50 -6.95 16.19 -9.40
C GLU A 50 -8.16 15.43 -8.85
N PHE A 51 -7.93 14.22 -8.35
CA PHE A 51 -8.92 13.52 -7.56
C PHE A 51 -8.27 12.70 -6.46
N VAL A 52 -9.04 12.52 -5.39
CA VAL A 52 -8.64 11.76 -4.22
C VAL A 52 -9.89 11.04 -3.75
N GLN A 53 -9.87 9.70 -3.80
CA GLN A 53 -11.00 8.87 -3.41
C GLN A 53 -10.51 7.75 -2.50
N PHE A 54 -11.26 7.53 -1.43
CA PHE A 54 -11.09 6.40 -0.53
C PHE A 54 -12.45 5.78 -0.24
N GLU A 55 -12.57 4.47 -0.45
CA GLU A 55 -13.81 3.73 -0.29
C GLU A 55 -13.60 2.38 0.38
N PHE A 56 -14.65 1.93 1.07
CA PHE A 56 -14.77 0.57 1.57
C PHE A 56 -15.57 -0.25 0.57
N GLN A 57 -14.98 -1.32 0.06
CA GLN A 57 -15.64 -2.30 -0.79
C GLN A 57 -16.09 -3.46 0.10
N ALA A 58 -17.37 -3.82 0.00
CA ALA A 58 -17.88 -5.03 0.61
C ALA A 58 -17.28 -6.24 -0.13
N SER A 59 -16.86 -7.27 0.62
CA SER A 59 -16.55 -8.56 0.00
C SER A 59 -17.85 -9.25 -0.40
N ASP A 60 -17.89 -9.84 -1.60
CA ASP A 60 -19.00 -10.68 -2.04
C ASP A 60 -19.02 -12.04 -1.32
N GLU A 61 -17.95 -12.39 -0.60
CA GLU A 61 -17.84 -13.61 0.20
C GLU A 61 -18.27 -13.36 1.66
N ARG A 62 -19.09 -14.27 2.20
CA ARG A 62 -19.85 -14.10 3.45
C ARG A 62 -19.04 -13.92 4.73
N ASP A 63 -17.71 -14.06 4.70
CA ASP A 63 -16.86 -14.03 5.90
C ASP A 63 -15.69 -13.03 5.86
N ASP A 64 -15.54 -12.24 4.79
CA ASP A 64 -14.39 -11.35 4.65
C ASP A 64 -14.80 -9.89 4.90
N LEU A 65 -14.40 -9.36 6.06
CA LEU A 65 -14.53 -7.93 6.33
C LEU A 65 -13.78 -7.11 5.26
N PHE A 66 -14.35 -5.93 5.00
CA PHE A 66 -14.08 -4.99 3.91
C PHE A 66 -12.66 -4.98 3.30
N THR A 67 -12.62 -4.66 2.00
CA THR A 67 -11.39 -4.15 1.37
C THR A 67 -11.46 -2.64 1.29
N CYS A 68 -10.41 -1.95 1.73
CA CYS A 68 -10.24 -0.52 1.47
C CYS A 68 -9.60 -0.35 0.09
N MET A 69 -10.09 0.60 -0.69
CA MET A 69 -9.44 1.02 -1.93
C MET A 69 -9.24 2.52 -1.92
N ASP A 70 -8.01 2.95 -2.17
CA ASP A 70 -7.69 4.34 -2.48
C ASP A 70 -7.35 4.51 -3.96
N ARG A 71 -7.80 5.62 -4.52
CA ARG A 71 -7.51 6.04 -5.88
C ARG A 71 -7.18 7.51 -5.85
N ILE A 72 -6.01 7.85 -6.35
CA ILE A 72 -5.52 9.22 -6.33
C ILE A 72 -4.93 9.59 -7.68
N GLN A 73 -5.12 10.85 -8.06
CA GLN A 73 -4.43 11.50 -9.16
C GLN A 73 -4.19 12.96 -8.82
N PHE A 74 -2.98 13.43 -9.04
CA PHE A 74 -2.67 14.85 -8.89
C PHE A 74 -1.36 15.18 -9.60
N THR A 75 -1.14 16.48 -9.79
CA THR A 75 0.11 17.00 -10.34
C THR A 75 1.00 17.50 -9.20
N TRP A 76 2.30 17.23 -9.28
CA TRP A 76 3.31 17.72 -8.34
C TRP A 76 4.39 18.51 -9.07
N PRO A 77 4.93 19.58 -8.46
CA PRO A 77 6.16 20.18 -8.93
C PRO A 77 7.32 19.19 -8.74
N GLY A 78 8.15 19.05 -9.77
CA GLY A 78 9.30 18.14 -9.79
C GLY A 78 9.43 17.38 -11.11
N THR A 79 10.38 16.45 -11.13
CA THR A 79 10.64 15.60 -12.29
C THR A 79 10.50 14.13 -11.93
N VAL A 80 10.28 13.29 -12.95
CA VAL A 80 10.25 11.83 -12.79
C VAL A 80 11.57 11.32 -12.20
N GLN A 81 12.70 11.97 -12.51
CA GLN A 81 14.00 11.65 -11.93
C GLN A 81 14.06 11.91 -10.43
N MET A 82 13.47 13.01 -9.95
CA MET A 82 13.40 13.29 -8.51
C MET A 82 12.55 12.25 -7.79
N PHE A 83 11.39 11.89 -8.37
CA PHE A 83 10.55 10.82 -7.84
C PHE A 83 11.29 9.48 -7.79
N ARG A 84 11.94 9.09 -8.89
CA ARG A 84 12.76 7.88 -8.96
C ARG A 84 13.82 7.86 -7.86
N ARG A 85 14.55 8.97 -7.71
CA ARG A 85 15.60 9.08 -6.69
C ARG A 85 15.06 8.89 -5.27
N LEU A 86 13.90 9.46 -4.96
CA LEU A 86 13.22 9.22 -3.68
C LEU A 86 12.88 7.74 -3.50
N VAL A 87 12.27 7.11 -4.51
CA VAL A 87 11.93 5.68 -4.50
C VAL A 87 13.18 4.81 -4.31
N GLU A 88 14.31 5.24 -4.86
CA GLU A 88 15.59 4.53 -4.81
C GLU A 88 16.36 4.68 -3.50
N THR A 89 16.18 5.79 -2.79
CA THR A 89 17.09 6.16 -1.69
C THR A 89 16.41 6.30 -0.34
N ASN A 90 15.17 6.79 -0.30
CA ASN A 90 14.56 7.27 0.94
C ASN A 90 13.06 6.98 1.05
N MET A 91 12.55 6.01 0.27
CA MET A 91 11.15 5.63 0.31
C MET A 91 10.72 5.10 1.69
N LYS A 92 11.65 4.49 2.44
CA LYS A 92 11.41 4.11 3.84
C LYS A 92 10.97 5.29 4.70
N ALA A 93 11.49 6.50 4.49
CA ALA A 93 11.09 7.67 5.28
C ALA A 93 9.65 8.07 4.99
N VAL A 94 9.16 7.86 3.76
CA VAL A 94 7.76 8.07 3.39
C VAL A 94 6.87 7.06 4.11
N ASN A 95 7.15 5.77 3.92
CA ASN A 95 6.27 4.69 4.37
C ASN A 95 6.37 4.42 5.88
N PHE A 96 7.58 4.49 6.43
CA PHE A 96 7.91 4.02 7.77
C PHE A 96 9.03 4.88 8.41
N PRO A 97 8.72 6.10 8.88
CA PRO A 97 9.71 7.00 9.48
C PRO A 97 10.57 6.39 10.60
N ASN A 98 10.02 5.40 11.31
CA ASN A 98 10.60 4.86 12.53
C ASN A 98 10.65 3.34 12.43
N TYR A 99 11.85 2.77 12.52
CA TYR A 99 12.14 1.33 12.69
C TYR A 99 11.76 0.45 11.50
N VAL A 100 12.66 0.30 10.53
CA VAL A 100 12.52 -0.66 9.42
C VAL A 100 13.85 -1.31 9.08
N VAL A 101 13.82 -2.63 8.94
CA VAL A 101 14.90 -3.37 8.27
C VAL A 101 14.62 -3.32 6.77
N GLU A 102 15.58 -2.84 6.01
CA GLU A 102 15.49 -2.69 4.55
C GLU A 102 16.44 -3.67 3.87
N GLU A 103 15.90 -4.65 3.15
CA GLU A 103 16.69 -5.45 2.23
C GLU A 103 16.63 -4.83 0.84
N MET A 104 17.79 -4.46 0.29
CA MET A 104 17.90 -3.90 -1.05
C MET A 104 18.49 -4.92 -2.02
N THR A 105 17.82 -5.10 -3.16
CA THR A 105 18.35 -5.89 -4.28
C THR A 105 18.02 -5.16 -5.57
N SER A 106 19.01 -4.63 -6.30
CA SER A 106 18.84 -3.94 -7.60
C SER A 106 17.59 -3.04 -7.67
N ASN A 107 16.48 -3.55 -8.23
CA ASN A 107 15.21 -2.85 -8.42
C ASN A 107 14.14 -3.07 -7.33
N THR A 108 14.42 -3.89 -6.32
CA THR A 108 13.48 -4.24 -5.23
C THR A 108 13.97 -3.81 -3.86
N ARG A 109 13.02 -3.52 -2.98
CA ARG A 109 13.25 -3.22 -1.56
C ARG A 109 12.21 -3.95 -0.72
N LEU A 110 12.63 -4.67 0.30
CA LEU A 110 11.72 -5.26 1.29
C LEU A 110 11.82 -4.46 2.59
N PHE A 111 10.70 -3.91 3.04
CA PHE A 111 10.58 -3.22 4.31
C PHE A 111 9.94 -4.15 5.34
N HIS A 112 10.69 -4.50 6.37
CA HIS A 112 10.22 -5.34 7.46
C HIS A 112 10.15 -4.57 8.78
N THR A 113 8.99 -4.60 9.44
CA THR A 113 8.80 -4.01 10.78
C THR A 113 7.57 -4.54 11.52
N ILE A 114 7.48 -4.22 12.80
CA ILE A 114 6.28 -4.35 13.62
C ILE A 114 5.85 -2.94 14.02
N THR A 115 4.65 -2.54 13.64
CA THR A 115 4.12 -1.21 14.01
C THR A 115 4.03 -1.07 15.53
N PRO A 116 3.99 0.17 16.09
CA PRO A 116 3.82 0.38 17.52
C PRO A 116 2.55 -0.28 18.12
N LYS A 117 1.56 -0.59 17.27
CA LYS A 117 0.32 -1.28 17.67
C LYS A 117 0.34 -2.80 17.45
N GLY A 118 1.52 -3.35 17.13
CA GLY A 118 1.78 -4.78 17.02
C GLY A 118 1.35 -5.42 15.69
N ALA A 119 1.14 -4.64 14.64
CA ALA A 119 0.88 -5.18 13.30
C ALA A 119 2.20 -5.49 12.57
N PHE A 120 2.31 -6.70 12.05
CA PHE A 120 3.40 -7.16 11.18
C PHE A 120 3.31 -6.50 9.80
N VAL A 121 4.43 -5.94 9.35
CA VAL A 121 4.57 -5.34 8.02
C VAL A 121 5.77 -5.98 7.35
N ASN A 122 5.54 -6.51 6.15
CA ASN A 122 6.58 -7.08 5.30
C ASN A 122 6.30 -6.65 3.86
N LEU A 123 6.61 -5.39 3.56
CA LEU A 123 6.17 -4.71 2.35
C LEU A 123 7.28 -4.72 1.30
N LEU A 124 7.06 -5.46 0.22
CA LEU A 124 7.94 -5.54 -0.93
C LEU A 124 7.60 -4.44 -1.93
N GLN A 125 8.58 -3.60 -2.24
CA GLN A 125 8.53 -2.58 -3.28
C GLN A 125 9.35 -3.02 -4.49
N GLY A 126 8.81 -2.80 -5.69
CA GLY A 126 9.52 -2.87 -6.96
C GLY A 126 9.33 -1.58 -7.76
N HIS A 127 10.26 -1.29 -8.67
CA HIS A 127 10.11 -0.16 -9.60
C HIS A 127 10.60 -0.48 -11.01
N PHE A 128 9.96 0.18 -11.98
CA PHE A 128 10.14 -0.06 -13.41
C PHE A 128 10.18 1.28 -14.16
N VAL A 129 11.05 1.34 -15.16
CA VAL A 129 11.29 2.53 -15.96
C VAL A 129 10.87 2.23 -17.39
N GLU A 130 9.96 3.04 -17.92
CA GLU A 130 9.57 3.05 -19.33
C GLU A 130 10.00 4.37 -19.98
N ALA A 131 9.75 4.51 -21.28
CA ALA A 131 10.17 5.69 -22.04
C ALA A 131 9.48 6.99 -21.58
N ASP A 132 8.20 6.91 -21.22
CA ASP A 132 7.34 8.07 -20.88
C ASP A 132 6.86 8.07 -19.42
N ARG A 133 7.16 7.00 -18.66
CA ARG A 133 6.64 6.81 -17.31
C ARG A 133 7.54 6.00 -16.39
N PHE A 134 7.30 6.17 -15.10
CA PHE A 134 7.88 5.41 -14.01
C PHE A 134 6.76 4.69 -13.27
N ILE A 135 6.95 3.40 -13.02
CA ILE A 135 5.99 2.57 -12.29
C ILE A 135 6.62 2.12 -10.98
N MET A 136 5.89 2.29 -9.88
CA MET A 136 6.21 1.70 -8.59
C MET A 136 5.08 0.74 -8.21
N VAL A 137 5.44 -0.44 -7.74
CA VAL A 137 4.51 -1.42 -7.20
C VAL A 137 4.91 -1.78 -5.79
N MET A 138 3.92 -2.00 -4.92
CA MET A 138 4.18 -2.46 -3.56
C MET A 138 3.19 -3.55 -3.20
N ARG A 139 3.65 -4.57 -2.46
CA ARG A 139 2.78 -5.61 -1.89
C ARG A 139 3.27 -6.13 -0.57
N GLN A 140 2.36 -6.57 0.28
CA GLN A 140 2.68 -7.40 1.44
C GLN A 140 3.23 -8.75 0.96
N VAL A 141 4.21 -9.28 1.69
CA VAL A 141 4.67 -10.66 1.63
C VAL A 141 4.08 -11.40 2.81
N GLU A 142 3.14 -12.31 2.55
CA GLU A 142 2.40 -13.01 3.59
C GLU A 142 3.23 -14.04 4.32
N HIS A 143 4.07 -14.78 3.58
CA HIS A 143 4.87 -15.87 4.11
C HIS A 143 6.34 -15.63 3.82
N ASP A 144 7.15 -15.45 4.85
CA ASP A 144 8.58 -15.18 4.69
C ASP A 144 9.36 -16.07 5.66
N GLU A 145 10.16 -17.00 5.13
CA GLU A 145 10.96 -17.93 5.95
C GLU A 145 12.06 -17.22 6.75
N THR A 146 12.49 -16.02 6.33
CA THR A 146 13.46 -15.19 7.06
C THR A 146 12.78 -14.34 8.14
N TYR A 147 11.62 -13.77 7.83
CA TYR A 147 10.85 -12.93 8.75
C TYR A 147 9.47 -13.52 9.03
N LEU A 148 9.40 -14.40 10.02
CA LEU A 148 8.16 -15.09 10.36
C LEU A 148 7.16 -14.16 11.04
N CYS A 149 5.94 -14.09 10.51
CA CYS A 149 4.80 -13.50 11.21
C CYS A 149 4.27 -14.49 12.25
N HIS A 150 4.25 -14.09 13.53
CA HIS A 150 3.68 -14.95 14.57
C HIS A 150 2.18 -15.17 14.32
N PRO A 151 1.61 -16.39 14.49
CA PRO A 151 0.22 -16.66 14.10
C PRO A 151 -0.86 -15.82 14.80
N LEU A 152 -0.55 -15.25 15.97
CA LEU A 152 -1.42 -14.33 16.71
C LEU A 152 -1.11 -12.84 16.45
N GLN A 153 -0.08 -12.55 15.66
CA GLN A 153 0.29 -11.20 15.30
C GLN A 153 -0.64 -10.69 14.19
N LYS A 154 -0.97 -9.40 14.28
CA LYS A 154 -1.91 -8.77 13.34
C LYS A 154 -1.21 -8.54 12.01
N GLN A 155 -1.91 -8.77 10.91
CA GLN A 155 -1.44 -8.56 9.55
C GLN A 155 -2.59 -8.09 8.66
N GLN A 156 -2.28 -7.52 7.51
CA GLN A 156 -3.24 -7.22 6.45
C GLN A 156 -2.58 -7.49 5.09
N HIS A 157 -3.38 -7.76 4.08
CA HIS A 157 -2.94 -7.67 2.69
C HIS A 157 -2.85 -6.20 2.31
N ASP A 158 -1.81 -5.85 1.56
CA ASP A 158 -1.54 -4.50 1.11
C ASP A 158 -0.97 -4.61 -0.31
N MET A 159 -1.57 -3.91 -1.27
CA MET A 159 -1.08 -3.83 -2.64
C MET A 159 -1.29 -2.42 -3.19
N SER A 160 -0.30 -1.87 -3.87
CA SER A 160 -0.46 -0.61 -4.59
C SER A 160 0.31 -0.56 -5.90
N TRP A 161 -0.25 0.21 -6.83
CA TRP A 161 0.35 0.52 -8.13
C TRP A 161 0.34 2.02 -8.30
N THR A 162 1.53 2.59 -8.50
CA THR A 162 1.72 4.01 -8.74
C THR A 162 2.36 4.22 -10.11
N GLU A 163 1.70 4.97 -10.97
CA GLU A 163 2.20 5.45 -12.25
C GLU A 163 2.60 6.93 -12.12
N VAL A 164 3.80 7.28 -12.59
CA VAL A 164 4.29 8.66 -12.62
C VAL A 164 4.74 9.02 -14.02
N ARG A 165 4.23 10.14 -14.54
CA ARG A 165 4.55 10.66 -15.88
C ARG A 165 5.06 12.09 -15.79
N GLN A 166 5.98 12.46 -16.68
CA GLN A 166 6.38 13.86 -16.83
C GLN A 166 5.32 14.57 -17.69
N VAL A 167 4.69 15.64 -17.18
CA VAL A 167 3.67 16.41 -17.93
C VAL A 167 4.16 17.79 -18.37
N SER A 168 5.21 18.30 -17.73
CA SER A 168 5.97 19.48 -18.17
C SER A 168 7.41 19.37 -17.68
N PRO A 169 8.36 20.22 -18.08
CA PRO A 169 9.74 20.18 -17.55
C PRO A 169 9.85 20.31 -16.02
N THR A 170 8.80 20.80 -15.36
CA THR A 170 8.80 21.10 -13.92
C THR A 170 7.67 20.39 -13.16
N HIS A 171 6.85 19.57 -13.82
CA HIS A 171 5.74 18.89 -13.15
C HIS A 171 5.59 17.43 -13.59
N ILE A 172 5.24 16.59 -12.62
CA ILE A 172 4.84 15.20 -12.81
C ILE A 172 3.35 15.02 -12.52
N LEU A 173 2.73 14.10 -13.25
CA LEU A 173 1.44 13.52 -12.90
C LEU A 173 1.69 12.22 -12.15
N LEU A 174 1.13 12.09 -10.95
CA LEU A 174 1.10 10.84 -10.20
C LEU A 174 -0.31 10.30 -10.18
N ARG A 175 -0.44 9.01 -10.47
CA ARG A 175 -1.68 8.24 -10.40
C ARG A 175 -1.42 7.01 -9.54
N SER A 176 -2.27 6.72 -8.57
CA SER A 176 -2.09 5.54 -7.73
C SER A 176 -3.41 4.87 -7.40
N VAL A 177 -3.35 3.54 -7.34
CA VAL A 177 -4.41 2.69 -6.82
C VAL A 177 -3.81 1.85 -5.70
N GLY A 178 -4.36 1.98 -4.51
CA GLY A 178 -4.03 1.14 -3.36
C GLY A 178 -5.22 0.27 -2.98
N ARG A 179 -4.94 -0.95 -2.53
CA ARG A 179 -5.90 -1.87 -1.94
C ARG A 179 -5.32 -2.39 -0.64
N VAL A 180 -6.15 -2.43 0.39
CA VAL A 180 -5.76 -2.96 1.70
C VAL A 180 -6.91 -3.80 2.23
N SER A 181 -6.64 -5.03 2.65
CA SER A 181 -7.66 -5.89 3.26
C SER A 181 -8.02 -5.42 4.67
N HIS A 182 -9.07 -6.01 5.23
CA HIS A 182 -9.23 -5.96 6.68
C HIS A 182 -8.06 -6.64 7.40
N ILE A 183 -7.81 -6.23 8.64
CA ILE A 183 -6.73 -6.76 9.46
C ILE A 183 -7.17 -8.10 10.03
N PHE A 184 -6.26 -9.07 10.03
CA PHE A 184 -6.48 -10.42 10.54
C PHE A 184 -5.29 -10.91 11.36
N ARG A 185 -5.48 -12.04 12.04
CA ARG A 185 -4.41 -12.85 12.61
C ARG A 185 -4.41 -14.19 11.87
N PRO A 186 -3.26 -14.70 11.40
CA PRO A 186 -3.21 -15.96 10.66
C PRO A 186 -3.93 -17.14 11.35
N ALA A 187 -3.87 -17.21 12.68
CA ALA A 187 -4.50 -18.30 13.45
C ALA A 187 -6.00 -18.12 13.73
N THR A 188 -6.52 -16.89 13.73
CA THR A 188 -7.89 -16.62 14.23
C THR A 188 -8.78 -15.86 13.25
N GLY A 189 -8.27 -15.53 12.06
CA GLY A 189 -9.01 -14.79 11.05
C GLY A 189 -9.07 -13.29 11.33
N PHE A 190 -10.05 -12.62 10.70
CA PHE A 190 -10.25 -11.17 10.78
C PHE A 190 -10.52 -10.69 12.20
N LEU A 191 -10.10 -9.46 12.50
CA LEU A 191 -10.45 -8.79 13.76
C LEU A 191 -11.97 -8.56 13.83
N SER A 192 -12.51 -8.48 15.04
CA SER A 192 -13.86 -7.93 15.21
C SER A 192 -13.87 -6.42 14.96
N VAL A 193 -15.06 -5.84 14.73
CA VAL A 193 -15.21 -4.38 14.59
C VAL A 193 -14.68 -3.62 15.82
N ASP A 194 -14.88 -4.15 17.03
CA ASP A 194 -14.40 -3.54 18.28
C ASP A 194 -12.86 -3.60 18.37
N GLU A 195 -12.25 -4.74 18.02
CA GLU A 195 -10.80 -4.88 17.99
C GLU A 195 -10.17 -3.95 16.95
N PHE A 196 -10.77 -3.87 15.76
CA PHE A 196 -10.31 -2.97 14.70
C PHE A 196 -10.47 -1.50 15.11
N ALA A 197 -11.59 -1.11 15.71
CA ALA A 197 -11.83 0.23 16.23
C ALA A 197 -10.78 0.62 17.28
N ALA A 198 -10.54 -0.25 18.27
CA ALA A 198 -9.52 -0.04 19.29
C ALA A 198 -8.12 0.09 18.66
N LEU A 199 -7.78 -0.78 17.71
CA LEU A 199 -6.52 -0.73 16.97
C LEU A 199 -6.37 0.59 16.19
N ARG A 200 -7.45 1.09 15.59
CA ARG A 200 -7.45 2.37 14.86
C ARG A 200 -7.69 3.58 15.77
N SER A 201 -7.81 3.37 17.09
CA SER A 201 -8.11 4.42 18.08
C SER A 201 -9.40 5.17 17.76
N VAL A 202 -10.44 4.43 17.39
CA VAL A 202 -11.81 4.89 17.18
C VAL A 202 -12.63 4.48 18.40
N ASP A 203 -13.23 5.46 19.09
CA ASP A 203 -14.11 5.19 20.21
C ASP A 203 -15.50 4.81 19.70
N VAL A 204 -15.97 3.64 20.11
CA VAL A 204 -17.30 3.08 19.78
C VAL A 204 -18.18 2.92 21.02
N THR A 205 -17.77 3.50 22.16
CA THR A 205 -18.55 3.46 23.40
C THR A 205 -19.91 4.12 23.19
N GLY A 206 -20.99 3.39 23.51
CA GLY A 206 -22.37 3.88 23.36
C GLY A 206 -22.93 3.78 21.93
N ILE A 207 -22.16 3.28 20.96
CA ILE A 207 -22.66 2.95 19.62
C ILE A 207 -23.33 1.57 19.66
N GLN A 208 -24.53 1.46 19.09
CA GLN A 208 -25.25 0.19 18.97
C GLN A 208 -24.47 -0.79 18.09
N ASP A 209 -24.48 -2.08 18.44
CA ASP A 209 -23.65 -3.10 17.76
C ASP A 209 -23.89 -3.18 16.25
N ASP A 210 -25.15 -3.03 15.81
CA ASP A 210 -25.54 -3.03 14.40
C ASP A 210 -25.08 -1.78 13.63
N GLN A 211 -24.67 -0.72 14.33
CA GLN A 211 -24.19 0.56 13.75
C GLN A 211 -22.67 0.71 13.80
N LYS A 212 -21.96 -0.14 14.56
CA LYS A 212 -20.51 -0.01 14.78
C LYS A 212 -19.72 -0.08 13.48
N ASP A 213 -20.05 -1.01 12.59
CA ASP A 213 -19.36 -1.18 11.32
C ASP A 213 -19.39 0.09 10.46
N GLU A 214 -20.59 0.63 10.25
CA GLU A 214 -20.78 1.86 9.46
C GLU A 214 -20.08 3.04 10.13
N TYR A 215 -20.22 3.17 11.45
CA TYR A 215 -19.58 4.24 12.22
C TYR A 215 -18.05 4.20 12.07
N VAL A 216 -17.43 3.02 12.24
CA VAL A 216 -15.98 2.83 12.13
C VAL A 216 -15.50 3.12 10.72
N ARG A 217 -16.21 2.64 9.69
CA ARG A 217 -15.88 2.93 8.28
C ARG A 217 -15.91 4.43 8.00
N ARG A 218 -16.96 5.13 8.44
CA ARG A 218 -17.06 6.60 8.28
C ARG A 218 -15.91 7.33 8.96
N GLU A 219 -15.55 6.92 10.17
CA GLU A 219 -14.44 7.54 10.90
C GLU A 219 -13.08 7.27 10.25
N MET A 220 -12.88 6.07 9.72
CA MET A 220 -11.69 5.73 8.95
C MET A 220 -11.58 6.55 7.67
N THR A 221 -12.66 6.69 6.92
CA THR A 221 -12.73 7.56 5.73
C THR A 221 -12.38 9.00 6.10
N ARG A 222 -13.00 9.54 7.16
CA ARG A 222 -12.72 10.91 7.63
C ARG A 222 -11.25 11.11 7.98
N ARG A 223 -10.65 10.18 8.72
CA ARG A 223 -9.23 10.22 9.12
C ARG A 223 -8.29 10.11 7.93
N TRP A 224 -8.62 9.25 6.95
CA TRP A 224 -7.83 9.10 5.74
C TRP A 224 -7.76 10.43 4.97
N TYR A 225 -8.90 11.09 4.72
CA TYR A 225 -8.91 12.39 4.05
C TYR A 225 -8.19 13.48 4.85
N ALA A 226 -8.37 13.51 6.18
CA ALA A 226 -7.68 14.47 7.04
C ALA A 226 -6.15 14.27 7.04
N GLY A 227 -5.68 13.03 6.93
CA GLY A 227 -4.26 12.67 6.88
C GLY A 227 -3.62 12.79 5.49
N PHE A 228 -4.42 12.83 4.43
CA PHE A 228 -3.92 12.82 3.04
C PHE A 228 -3.07 14.06 2.72
N LEU A 229 -3.56 15.28 2.97
CA LEU A 229 -2.82 16.50 2.63
C LEU A 229 -1.47 16.63 3.37
N PRO A 230 -1.39 16.40 4.70
CA PRO A 230 -0.10 16.34 5.39
C PRO A 230 0.85 15.29 4.81
N SER A 231 0.33 14.11 4.46
CA SER A 231 1.13 13.02 3.88
C SER A 231 1.66 13.38 2.49
N ARG A 232 0.82 13.99 1.64
CA ARG A 232 1.20 14.54 0.32
C ARG A 232 2.33 15.57 0.47
N LYS A 233 2.19 16.52 1.40
CA LYS A 233 3.23 17.53 1.66
C LYS A 233 4.56 16.91 2.06
N ARG A 234 4.52 15.98 3.01
CA ARG A 234 5.71 15.27 3.49
C ARG A 234 6.41 14.49 2.38
N PHE A 235 5.65 13.85 1.49
CA PHE A 235 6.19 13.16 0.32
C PHE A 235 6.94 14.14 -0.59
N MET A 236 6.34 15.29 -0.91
CA MET A 236 6.97 16.31 -1.74
C MET A 236 8.25 16.85 -1.09
N ASP A 237 8.23 17.15 0.21
CA ASP A 237 9.42 17.63 0.94
C ASP A 237 10.58 16.62 0.84
N LEU A 238 10.29 15.33 1.02
CA LEU A 238 11.30 14.26 0.89
C LEU A 238 11.80 14.11 -0.55
N MET A 239 10.93 14.27 -1.55
CA MET A 239 11.33 14.23 -2.95
C MET A 239 12.32 15.35 -3.29
N HIS A 240 12.05 16.57 -2.82
CA HIS A 240 12.96 17.70 -3.02
C HIS A 240 14.29 17.52 -2.26
N GLN A 241 14.26 16.96 -1.06
CA GLN A 241 15.48 16.65 -0.30
C GLN A 241 16.34 15.59 -1.00
N SER A 242 15.75 14.47 -1.42
CA SER A 242 16.45 13.41 -2.16
C SER A 242 17.02 13.91 -3.49
N ALA A 243 16.44 14.93 -4.13
CA ALA A 243 16.96 15.51 -5.37
C ALA A 243 18.30 16.24 -5.20
N ILE A 244 18.55 16.84 -4.04
CA ILE A 244 19.80 17.57 -3.68
C ILE A 244 20.88 16.60 -3.13
N SER A 245 20.39 15.40 -2.78
CA SER A 245 20.94 14.13 -2.32
C SER A 245 22.17 13.44 -2.90
#